data_AF-A0A8T3SH97-F1
#
_entry.id   AF-A0A8T3SH97-F1
#
_cell.length_a   1.000
_cell.length_b   1.000
_cell.length_c   1.000
_cell.angle_alpha   90.00
_cell.angle_beta   90.00
_cell.angle_gamma   90.00
#
_symmetry.space_group_name_H-M   'P 1'
#
loop_
_entity.id
_entity.type
_entity.pdbx_description
1 polymer ?
#
loop_
_entity_poly.entity_id
_entity_poly.type
_entity_poly.pdbx_seq_one_letter_code
_entity_poly.pdbx_strand_id
1 'polypeptide(L)'
;MRPYTCQNPGGNVAPGQKGVPVTSEGSQQLSTTKNGRATLNVTAGPLVPDETVGGKTAGCPNGKWTGINPVLNGPISATLTIVQGGHVIYTETISL
;
A
#
# COMPACT_ATOMS: atom_id res chain seq x y z
N MET A 1 -11.95 -0.63 -3.36
CA MET A 1 -11.41 -1.40 -2.21
C MET A 1 -12.54 -1.68 -1.24
N ARG A 2 -12.79 -2.95 -0.89
CA ARG A 2 -13.64 -3.24 0.26
C ARG A 2 -12.81 -2.98 1.53
N PRO A 3 -13.34 -2.24 2.52
CA PRO A 3 -12.61 -2.04 3.75
C PRO A 3 -12.40 -3.38 4.48
N TYR A 4 -11.40 -3.43 5.36
CA TYR A 4 -11.19 -4.58 6.23
C TYR A 4 -12.44 -4.86 7.05
N THR A 5 -12.69 -6.13 7.38
CA THR A 5 -13.74 -6.53 8.30
C THR A 5 -13.21 -6.42 9.73
N CYS A 6 -13.85 -5.63 10.56
CA CYS A 6 -13.51 -5.50 11.97
C CYS A 6 -14.13 -6.64 12.78
N GLN A 7 -13.30 -7.42 13.47
CA GLN A 7 -13.73 -8.46 14.41
C GLN A 7 -13.31 -8.10 15.83
N ASN A 8 -14.23 -8.22 16.79
CA ASN A 8 -13.92 -8.03 18.21
C ASN A 8 -13.56 -9.37 18.90
N PRO A 9 -12.97 -9.34 20.11
CA PRO A 9 -12.64 -10.56 20.87
C PRO A 9 -13.87 -11.42 21.23
N GLY A 10 -15.07 -10.83 21.22
CA GLY A 10 -16.34 -11.53 21.47
C GLY A 10 -16.96 -12.16 20.22
N GLY A 11 -16.31 -12.09 19.05
CA GLY A 11 -16.78 -12.68 17.80
C GLY A 11 -17.72 -11.80 16.96
N ASN A 12 -18.05 -10.58 17.38
CA ASN A 12 -18.86 -9.67 16.57
C ASN A 12 -18.05 -9.11 15.40
N VAL A 13 -18.71 -8.98 14.25
CA VAL A 13 -18.13 -8.43 13.02
C VAL A 13 -18.81 -7.11 12.64
N ALA A 14 -18.02 -6.18 12.12
CA ALA A 14 -18.48 -4.90 11.58
C ALA A 14 -17.65 -4.49 10.36
N PRO A 15 -18.17 -3.69 9.43
CA PRO A 15 -17.36 -3.11 8.38
C PRO A 15 -16.32 -2.12 8.95
N GLY A 16 -15.07 -2.22 8.49
CA GLY A 16 -14.09 -1.16 8.70
C GLY A 16 -14.48 0.10 7.94
N GLN A 17 -14.13 1.26 8.48
CA GLN A 17 -14.48 2.56 7.88
C GLN A 17 -13.32 3.21 7.15
N LYS A 18 -12.13 2.58 7.14
CA LYS A 18 -10.92 3.14 6.54
C LYS A 18 -10.30 2.17 5.54
N GLY A 19 -9.87 2.71 4.39
CA GLY A 19 -8.99 1.99 3.47
C GLY A 19 -7.60 1.83 4.07
N VAL A 20 -7.03 0.63 3.96
CA VAL A 20 -5.68 0.32 4.45
C VAL A 20 -4.73 0.39 3.27
N PRO A 21 -3.85 1.41 3.16
CA PRO A 21 -2.90 1.46 2.07
C PRO A 21 -1.88 0.33 2.21
N VAL A 22 -1.45 -0.20 1.07
CA VAL A 22 -0.32 -1.13 0.96
C VAL A 22 0.75 -0.45 0.12
N THR A 23 2.00 -0.55 0.55
CA THR A 23 3.16 0.06 -0.12
C THR A 23 4.18 -1.00 -0.49
N SER A 24 4.79 -0.83 -1.66
CA SER A 24 5.99 -1.58 -2.06
C SER A 24 7.07 -0.55 -2.37
N GLU A 25 8.27 -0.78 -1.86
CA GLU A 25 9.41 0.11 -2.04
C GLU A 25 10.54 -0.62 -2.77
N GLY A 26 11.31 0.14 -3.53
CA GLY A 26 12.50 -0.34 -4.22
C GLY A 26 13.48 0.80 -4.43
N SER A 27 14.76 0.46 -4.50
CA SER A 27 15.82 1.43 -4.79
C SER A 27 16.79 0.85 -5.80
N GLN A 28 17.20 1.66 -6.77
CA GLN A 28 18.23 1.30 -7.72
C GLN A 28 19.31 2.39 -7.74
N GLN A 29 20.56 1.98 -7.56
CA GLN A 29 21.69 2.88 -7.80
C GLN A 29 21.88 3.03 -9.31
N LEU A 30 21.83 4.26 -9.79
CA LEU A 30 22.09 4.57 -11.19
C LEU A 30 23.60 4.69 -11.41
N SER A 31 24.13 3.91 -12.35
CA SER A 31 25.50 4.10 -12.86
C SER A 31 25.44 4.82 -14.20
N THR A 32 26.27 5.84 -14.36
CA THR A 32 26.41 6.58 -15.62
C THR A 32 27.74 6.21 -16.25
N THR A 33 27.73 5.67 -17.46
CA THR A 33 28.88 5.74 -18.36
C THR A 33 28.93 7.14 -18.98
N LYS A 34 30.14 7.65 -19.24
CA LYS A 34 30.45 9.06 -19.62
C LYS A 34 29.31 9.76 -20.38
N ASN A 35 28.94 10.97 -19.93
CA ASN A 35 27.86 11.86 -20.40
C ASN A 35 26.53 11.84 -19.61
N GLY A 36 26.51 11.27 -18.40
CA GLY A 36 25.50 11.59 -17.38
C GLY A 36 24.07 11.10 -17.64
N ARG A 37 23.87 10.23 -18.64
CA ARG A 37 22.56 9.60 -18.90
C ARG A 37 22.46 8.28 -18.15
N ALA A 38 21.37 8.08 -17.42
CA ALA A 38 21.04 6.81 -16.81
C ALA A 38 19.62 6.40 -17.19
N THR A 39 19.38 5.10 -17.29
CA THR A 39 18.04 4.52 -17.49
C THR A 39 17.62 3.85 -16.20
N LEU A 40 16.46 4.21 -15.68
CA LEU A 40 15.82 3.56 -14.54
C LEU A 40 14.67 2.71 -15.07
N ASN A 41 14.75 1.40 -14.90
CA ASN A 41 13.63 0.49 -15.18
C ASN A 41 13.00 0.12 -13.85
N VAL A 42 11.79 0.62 -13.59
CA VAL A 42 11.06 0.33 -12.35
C VAL A 42 10.03 -0.75 -12.64
N THR A 43 10.16 -1.88 -11.96
CA THR A 43 9.07 -2.84 -11.80
C THR A 43 8.55 -2.70 -10.38
N ALA A 44 7.32 -2.25 -10.21
CA ALA A 44 6.69 -2.24 -8.89
C ALA A 44 6.44 -3.68 -8.45
N GLY A 45 6.82 -4.00 -7.20
CA GLY A 45 6.51 -5.30 -6.61
C GLY A 45 4.99 -5.48 -6.42
N PRO A 46 4.52 -6.72 -6.19
CA PRO A 46 3.10 -6.95 -5.91
C PRO A 46 2.68 -6.19 -4.65
N LEU A 47 1.54 -5.51 -4.74
CA LEU A 47 0.91 -4.87 -3.60
C LEU A 47 0.12 -5.93 -2.82
N VAL A 48 0.76 -6.52 -1.81
CA VAL A 48 0.18 -7.56 -0.96
C VAL A 48 -0.29 -6.95 0.36
N PRO A 49 -1.60 -6.68 0.54
CA PRO A 49 -2.11 -6.21 1.81
C PRO A 49 -2.03 -7.29 2.88
N ASP A 50 -1.69 -6.91 4.12
CA ASP A 50 -1.64 -7.84 5.26
C ASP A 50 -2.98 -8.58 5.46
N GLU A 51 -2.95 -9.81 5.95
CA GLU A 51 -4.17 -10.55 6.27
C GLU A 51 -4.94 -9.92 7.44
N THR A 52 -4.21 -9.34 8.40
CA THR A 52 -4.77 -8.65 9.55
C THR A 52 -4.02 -7.37 9.89
N VAL A 53 -4.74 -6.38 10.40
CA VAL A 53 -4.17 -5.13 10.91
C VAL A 53 -4.84 -4.74 12.23
N GLY A 54 -4.23 -3.83 12.98
CA GLY A 54 -4.85 -3.28 14.19
C GLY A 54 -6.17 -2.57 13.89
N GLY A 55 -7.15 -2.64 14.80
CA GLY A 55 -8.50 -2.12 14.57
C GLY A 55 -8.54 -0.65 14.20
N LYS A 56 -7.70 0.20 14.80
CA LYS A 56 -7.63 1.62 14.41
C LYS A 56 -7.17 1.81 12.95
N THR A 57 -6.26 0.96 12.47
CA THR A 57 -5.74 1.00 11.09
C THR A 57 -6.85 0.67 10.08
N ALA A 58 -7.67 -0.33 10.39
CA ALA A 58 -8.84 -0.72 9.59
C ALA A 58 -10.07 0.21 9.75
N GLY A 59 -10.03 1.19 10.66
CA GLY A 59 -11.18 2.04 10.96
C GLY A 59 -12.27 1.33 11.76
N CYS A 60 -11.88 0.41 12.65
CA CYS A 60 -12.77 -0.26 13.59
C CYS A 60 -13.16 0.66 14.76
N PRO A 61 -14.24 0.34 15.51
CA PRO A 61 -14.74 1.19 16.59
C PRO A 61 -13.70 1.54 17.67
N ASN A 62 -12.76 0.64 17.95
CA ASN A 62 -11.64 0.92 18.84
C ASN A 62 -10.43 0.00 18.54
N GLY A 63 -9.31 0.25 19.23
CA GLY A 63 -8.05 -0.48 19.04
C GLY A 63 -8.01 -1.91 19.60
N LYS A 64 -9.07 -2.39 20.27
CA LYS A 64 -9.18 -3.78 20.74
C LYS A 64 -9.79 -4.72 19.69
N TRP A 65 -10.22 -4.17 18.56
CA TRP A 65 -10.72 -4.95 17.42
C TRP A 65 -9.56 -5.26 16.48
N THR A 66 -9.70 -6.32 15.70
CA THR A 66 -8.77 -6.70 14.64
C THR A 66 -9.44 -6.42 13.30
N GLY A 67 -8.74 -5.73 12.40
CA GLY A 67 -9.14 -5.65 11.01
C GLY A 67 -8.69 -6.90 10.29
N ILE A 68 -9.59 -7.58 9.59
CA ILE A 68 -9.34 -8.78 8.79
C ILE A 68 -9.55 -8.42 7.33
N ASN A 69 -8.54 -8.68 6.50
CA ASN A 69 -8.61 -8.39 5.09
C ASN A 69 -9.61 -9.32 4.40
N PRO A 70 -10.67 -8.80 3.75
CA PRO A 70 -11.49 -9.61 2.88
C PRO A 70 -10.66 -9.88 1.61
N VAL A 71 -9.96 -11.02 1.59
CA VAL A 71 -9.08 -11.56 0.51
C VAL A 71 -9.55 -11.29 -0.93
N LEU A 72 -10.84 -11.02 -1.11
CA LEU A 72 -11.57 -10.85 -2.36
C LEU A 72 -11.23 -9.60 -3.20
N ASN A 73 -10.57 -8.55 -2.71
CA ASN A 73 -10.31 -7.36 -3.54
C ASN A 73 -8.95 -6.73 -3.24
N GLY A 74 -7.97 -6.96 -4.11
CA GLY A 74 -6.71 -6.21 -4.11
C GLY A 74 -6.90 -4.70 -4.31
N PRO A 75 -5.80 -3.93 -4.36
CA PRO A 75 -5.87 -2.50 -4.66
C PRO A 75 -6.51 -2.25 -6.04
N ILE A 76 -7.33 -1.21 -6.14
CA ILE A 76 -8.00 -0.77 -7.39
C ILE A 76 -7.25 0.38 -8.08
N SER A 77 -6.22 0.90 -7.41
CA SER A 77 -5.35 1.96 -7.91
C SER A 77 -4.01 1.85 -7.21
N ALA A 78 -2.94 2.23 -7.90
CA ALA A 78 -1.61 2.35 -7.36
C ALA A 78 -1.03 3.73 -7.69
N THR A 79 -0.20 4.26 -6.79
CA THR A 79 0.54 5.49 -7.04
C THR A 79 2.03 5.16 -7.09
N LEU A 80 2.65 5.36 -8.26
CA LEU A 80 4.09 5.24 -8.43
C LEU A 80 4.73 6.60 -8.15
N THR A 81 5.70 6.64 -7.23
CA THR A 81 6.47 7.85 -6.93
C THR A 81 7.95 7.53 -7.07
N ILE A 82 8.67 8.35 -7.84
CA ILE A 82 10.13 8.25 -7.99
C ILE A 82 10.77 9.47 -7.34
N VAL A 83 11.70 9.21 -6.42
CA VAL A 83 12.42 10.24 -5.65
C VAL A 83 13.91 10.15 -5.94
N GLN A 84 14.54 11.30 -6.22
CA GLN A 84 15.98 11.43 -6.40
C GLN A 84 16.51 12.58 -5.54
N GLY A 85 17.50 12.31 -4.69
CA GLY A 85 18.09 13.35 -3.84
C GLY A 85 17.08 14.03 -2.91
N GLY A 86 16.01 13.33 -2.51
CA GLY A 86 14.92 13.87 -1.69
C GLY A 86 13.84 14.62 -2.48
N HIS A 87 13.98 14.77 -3.79
CA HIS A 87 12.99 15.43 -4.66
C HIS A 87 12.16 14.41 -5.44
N VAL A 88 10.84 14.58 -5.46
CA VAL A 88 9.95 13.81 -6.35
C VAL A 88 10.19 14.27 -7.79
N ILE A 89 10.61 13.35 -8.65
CA ILE A 89 10.89 13.62 -10.07
C ILE A 89 9.84 13.00 -11.00
N TYR A 90 9.03 12.08 -10.49
CA TYR A 90 7.92 11.46 -11.20
C TYR A 90 6.84 11.03 -10.23
N THR A 91 5.58 11.28 -10.58
CA THR A 91 4.43 10.74 -9.87
C THR A 91 3.32 10.40 -10.87
N GLU A 92 2.73 9.22 -10.71
CA GLU A 92 1.62 8.78 -11.55
C GLU A 92 0.67 7.91 -10.72
N THR A 93 -0.63 8.08 -10.96
CA THR A 93 -1.66 7.22 -10.39
C THR A 93 -2.28 6.38 -11.49
N ILE A 94 -2.25 5.08 -11.30
CA ILE A 94 -2.72 4.07 -12.25
C ILE A 94 -3.94 3.39 -11.63
N SER A 95 -5.02 3.25 -12.39
CA SER A 95 -6.15 2.38 -12.02
C SER A 95 -5.80 0.93 -12.36
N LEU A 96 -6.04 0.01 -11.43
CA LEU A 96 -5.72 -1.42 -11.55
C LEU A 96 -6.95 -2.24 -11.95
#